data_AF-A0A3B0VSH7-F1
#
_entry.id   AF-A0A3B0VSH7-F1
#
_cell.length_a   1.000
_cell.length_b   1.000
_cell.length_c   1.000
_cell.angle_alpha   90.00
_cell.angle_beta   90.00
_cell.angle_gamma   90.00
#
_symmetry.space_group_name_H-M   'P 1'
#
loop_
_entity.id
_entity.type
_entity.pdbx_description
1 polymer ?
#
loop_
_entity_poly.entity_id
_entity_poly.type
_entity_poly.pdbx_seq_one_letter_code
_entity_poly.pdbx_strand_id
1 'polypeptide(L)'
;MAKKMETNPAFSAEVMAEPGGEHLNSCFSCGACSGACPVSQAIPEFDPRRIIHMIRMGLSERLLSSDLLWYCSGCRSCVPVCPQEVGFADIIGAVAKLALKKGYVTREQLVAKGKAAEVQRDLCVSCLTCVRVCPWSIPKIDGGGVAVIEVETCRACGICVAECPAQAIVLKESEDERLIAACGMP
;
A
#
# COMPACT_ATOMS: atom_id res chain seq x y z
N MET A 1 -22.73 17.46 10.64
CA MET A 1 -23.19 17.81 9.28
C MET A 1 -22.48 16.86 8.32
N ALA A 2 -23.21 16.00 7.60
CA ALA A 2 -22.58 15.02 6.70
C ALA A 2 -22.00 15.75 5.47
N LYS A 3 -20.68 15.72 5.32
CA LYS A 3 -19.99 16.22 4.11
C LYS A 3 -20.59 15.46 2.92
N LYS A 4 -21.18 16.18 1.97
CA LYS A 4 -21.77 15.61 0.75
C LYS A 4 -20.71 14.72 0.10
N MET A 5 -21.04 13.45 -0.15
CA MET A 5 -20.07 12.49 -0.69
C MET A 5 -19.86 12.81 -2.16
N GLU A 6 -18.77 13.51 -2.47
CA GLU A 6 -18.40 13.92 -3.83
C GLU A 6 -17.78 12.74 -4.58
N THR A 7 -18.39 12.39 -5.71
CA THR A 7 -17.95 11.30 -6.59
C THR A 7 -17.31 11.88 -7.84
N ASN A 8 -16.15 11.37 -8.24
CA ASN A 8 -15.48 11.66 -9.50
C ASN A 8 -15.78 10.54 -10.53
N PRO A 9 -16.62 10.80 -11.55
CA PRO A 9 -16.98 9.79 -12.56
C PRO A 9 -15.78 9.28 -13.38
N ALA A 10 -14.70 10.04 -13.47
CA ALA A 10 -13.51 9.67 -14.24
C ALA A 10 -12.54 8.77 -13.45
N PHE A 11 -12.74 8.58 -12.14
CA PHE A 11 -11.75 7.93 -11.28
C PHE A 11 -11.41 6.50 -11.71
N SER A 12 -12.40 5.71 -12.13
CA SER A 12 -12.14 4.34 -12.62
C SER A 12 -11.25 4.34 -13.87
N ALA A 13 -11.45 5.32 -14.78
CA ALA A 13 -10.62 5.46 -15.97
C ALA A 13 -9.19 5.89 -15.63
N GLU A 14 -9.02 6.77 -14.64
CA GLU A 14 -7.69 7.16 -14.14
C GLU A 14 -6.94 5.97 -13.56
N VAL A 15 -7.60 5.12 -12.77
CA VAL A 15 -6.99 3.91 -12.21
C VAL A 15 -6.61 2.93 -13.32
N MET A 16 -7.46 2.73 -14.32
CA MET A 16 -7.15 1.87 -15.47
C MET A 16 -5.98 2.36 -16.33
N ALA A 17 -5.68 3.66 -16.30
CA ALA A 17 -4.55 4.24 -17.03
C ALA A 17 -3.21 4.05 -16.31
N GLU A 18 -3.21 3.65 -15.04
CA GLU A 18 -1.99 3.34 -14.30
C GLU A 18 -1.63 1.84 -14.43
N PRO A 19 -0.32 1.50 -14.50
CA PRO A 19 0.12 0.11 -14.61
C PRO A 19 -0.42 -0.76 -13.47
N GLY A 20 -1.02 -1.90 -13.82
CA GLY A 20 -1.68 -2.81 -12.88
C GLY A 20 -3.17 -2.52 -12.65
N GLY A 21 -3.72 -1.45 -13.25
CA GLY A 21 -5.12 -1.06 -13.18
C GLY A 21 -6.01 -1.56 -14.33
N GLU A 22 -5.42 -2.14 -15.37
CA GLU A 22 -5.99 -2.32 -16.70
C GLU A 22 -7.31 -3.12 -16.69
N HIS A 23 -7.38 -4.13 -15.80
CA HIS A 23 -8.51 -5.07 -15.71
C HIS A 23 -9.56 -4.70 -14.65
N LEU A 24 -9.50 -3.49 -14.07
CA LEU A 24 -10.43 -3.04 -13.03
C LEU A 24 -11.91 -3.28 -13.38
N ASN A 25 -12.31 -2.93 -14.61
CA ASN A 25 -13.71 -2.98 -15.04
C ASN A 25 -14.22 -4.39 -15.37
N SER A 26 -13.34 -5.39 -15.42
CA SER A 26 -13.72 -6.81 -15.57
C SER A 26 -14.37 -7.38 -14.30
N CYS A 27 -14.30 -6.67 -13.16
CA CYS A 27 -14.85 -7.14 -11.90
C CYS A 27 -16.40 -7.21 -11.94
N PHE A 28 -16.98 -8.42 -11.82
CA PHE A 28 -18.42 -8.59 -11.61
C PHE A 28 -18.82 -8.70 -10.12
N SER A 29 -17.89 -8.53 -9.19
CA SER A 29 -18.14 -8.38 -7.75
C SER A 29 -18.55 -9.65 -6.99
N CYS A 30 -18.01 -10.82 -7.36
CA CYS A 30 -18.28 -12.09 -6.66
C CYS A 30 -17.85 -12.14 -5.19
N GLY A 31 -16.82 -11.38 -4.79
CA GLY A 31 -16.27 -11.40 -3.42
C GLY A 31 -15.31 -12.53 -3.10
N ALA A 32 -14.87 -13.33 -4.07
CA ALA A 32 -13.87 -14.37 -3.85
C ALA A 32 -12.55 -13.81 -3.27
N CYS A 33 -12.13 -12.63 -3.74
CA CYS A 33 -10.95 -11.94 -3.22
C CYS A 33 -11.09 -11.53 -1.74
N SER A 34 -12.29 -11.13 -1.30
CA SER A 34 -12.57 -10.80 0.10
C SER A 34 -12.45 -12.03 0.99
N GLY A 35 -13.04 -13.16 0.59
CA GLY A 35 -12.98 -14.40 1.35
C GLY A 35 -11.57 -15.00 1.44
N ALA A 36 -10.76 -14.84 0.39
CA ALA A 36 -9.38 -15.33 0.35
C ALA A 36 -8.37 -14.39 1.02
N CYS A 37 -8.77 -13.17 1.42
CA CYS A 37 -7.84 -12.17 1.93
C CYS A 37 -7.58 -12.37 3.44
N PRO A 38 -6.35 -12.67 3.87
CA PRO A 38 -6.04 -12.78 5.29
C PRO A 38 -6.12 -11.42 6.01
N VAL A 39 -5.83 -10.32 5.29
CA VAL A 39 -5.91 -8.97 5.87
C VAL A 39 -7.35 -8.59 6.16
N SER A 40 -8.32 -8.95 5.31
CA SER A 40 -9.75 -8.68 5.56
C SER A 40 -10.26 -9.40 6.81
N GLN A 41 -9.70 -10.56 7.12
CA GLN A 41 -10.04 -11.32 8.34
C GLN A 41 -9.47 -10.66 9.60
N ALA A 42 -8.31 -10.03 9.51
CA ALA A 42 -7.66 -9.34 10.63
C ALA A 42 -8.14 -7.88 10.81
N ILE A 43 -8.45 -7.20 9.70
CA ILE A 43 -8.81 -5.78 9.63
C ILE A 43 -10.13 -5.67 8.85
N PRO A 44 -11.29 -5.70 9.52
CA PRO A 44 -12.61 -5.69 8.88
C PRO A 44 -12.87 -4.49 7.96
N GLU A 45 -12.18 -3.37 8.19
CA GLU A 45 -12.27 -2.18 7.34
C GLU A 45 -11.62 -2.38 5.97
N PHE A 46 -10.64 -3.28 5.87
CA PHE A 46 -9.94 -3.61 4.63
C PHE A 46 -10.63 -4.76 3.88
N ASP A 47 -11.47 -4.42 2.91
CA ASP A 47 -12.12 -5.41 2.04
C ASP A 47 -11.79 -5.15 0.56
N PRO A 48 -11.11 -6.11 -0.13
CA PRO A 48 -10.73 -5.95 -1.53
C PRO A 48 -11.90 -5.65 -2.47
N ARG A 49 -13.05 -6.33 -2.32
CA ARG A 49 -14.22 -6.10 -3.16
C ARG A 49 -14.79 -4.71 -2.92
N ARG A 50 -14.89 -4.26 -1.68
CA ARG A 50 -15.35 -2.93 -1.30
C ARG A 50 -14.44 -1.85 -1.88
N ILE A 51 -13.13 -2.05 -1.86
CA ILE A 51 -12.17 -1.11 -2.48
C ILE A 51 -12.41 -1.02 -3.99
N ILE A 52 -12.56 -2.14 -4.70
CA ILE A 52 -12.90 -2.13 -6.12
C ILE A 52 -14.22 -1.39 -6.39
N HIS A 53 -15.24 -1.58 -5.55
CA HIS A 53 -16.49 -0.83 -5.65
C HIS A 53 -16.29 0.67 -5.42
N MET A 54 -15.50 1.07 -4.42
CA MET A 54 -15.20 2.49 -4.18
C MET A 54 -14.56 3.14 -5.40
N ILE A 55 -13.65 2.43 -6.08
CA ILE A 55 -13.03 2.93 -7.32
C ILE A 55 -14.07 3.08 -8.42
N ARG A 56 -14.89 2.06 -8.66
CA ARG A 56 -15.92 2.06 -9.72
C ARG A 56 -17.04 3.07 -9.48
N MET A 57 -17.34 3.38 -8.22
CA MET A 57 -18.32 4.39 -7.83
C MET A 57 -17.75 5.82 -7.84
N GLY A 58 -16.46 5.99 -8.14
CA GLY A 58 -15.85 7.31 -8.20
C GLY A 58 -15.54 7.93 -6.84
N LEU A 59 -15.42 7.14 -5.77
CA LEU A 59 -15.15 7.64 -4.41
C LEU A 59 -13.66 7.99 -4.21
N SER A 60 -13.10 8.80 -5.12
CA SER A 60 -11.67 9.10 -5.19
C SER A 60 -11.16 9.80 -3.95
N GLU A 61 -11.78 10.90 -3.51
CA GLU A 61 -11.30 11.65 -2.35
C GLU A 61 -11.25 10.77 -1.10
N ARG A 62 -12.32 9.99 -0.89
CA ARG A 62 -12.45 9.08 0.26
C ARG A 62 -11.39 7.99 0.23
N LEU A 63 -11.10 7.41 -0.94
CA LEU A 63 -10.17 6.30 -1.04
C LEU A 63 -8.72 6.77 -1.01
N LEU A 64 -8.37 7.83 -1.75
CA LEU A 64 -7.00 8.33 -1.87
C LEU A 64 -6.46 8.94 -0.57
N SER A 65 -7.33 9.44 0.31
CA SER A 65 -6.95 9.94 1.64
C SER A 65 -6.96 8.86 2.74
N SER A 66 -7.33 7.62 2.41
CA SER A 66 -7.55 6.57 3.41
C SER A 66 -6.32 5.69 3.64
N ASP A 67 -6.12 5.28 4.90
CA ASP A 67 -5.09 4.32 5.26
C ASP A 67 -5.35 2.90 4.69
N LEU A 68 -6.57 2.64 4.19
CA LEU A 68 -6.95 1.38 3.55
C LEU A 68 -6.03 0.97 2.40
N LEU A 69 -5.42 1.93 1.70
CA LEU A 69 -4.49 1.66 0.60
C LEU A 69 -3.22 0.95 1.07
N TRP A 70 -2.86 1.11 2.34
CA TRP A 70 -1.57 0.69 2.90
C TRP A 70 -1.65 -0.58 3.76
N TYR A 71 -2.84 -1.18 3.92
CA TYR A 71 -2.99 -2.46 4.61
C TYR A 71 -2.71 -3.69 3.73
N CYS A 72 -2.68 -3.51 2.40
CA CYS A 72 -2.44 -4.64 1.51
C CYS A 72 -1.01 -5.18 1.64
N SER A 73 -0.88 -6.35 2.26
CA SER A 73 0.38 -7.09 2.37
C SER A 73 1.02 -7.44 1.02
N GLY A 74 0.24 -7.45 -0.07
CA GLY A 74 0.76 -7.79 -1.40
C GLY A 74 1.07 -9.28 -1.58
N CYS A 75 0.46 -10.15 -0.75
CA CYS A 75 0.63 -11.61 -0.80
C CYS A 75 0.02 -12.27 -2.05
N ARG A 76 -0.84 -11.55 -2.78
CA ARG A 76 -1.54 -12.02 -4.00
C ARG A 76 -2.48 -13.22 -3.82
N SER A 77 -2.90 -13.57 -2.60
CA SER A 77 -3.90 -14.63 -2.36
C SER A 77 -5.23 -14.42 -3.11
N CYS A 78 -5.55 -13.18 -3.47
CA CYS A 78 -6.73 -12.81 -4.25
C CYS A 78 -6.63 -13.12 -5.76
N VAL A 79 -5.42 -13.31 -6.30
CA VAL A 79 -5.19 -13.53 -7.74
C VAL A 79 -5.71 -14.88 -8.22
N PRO A 80 -5.31 -16.04 -7.63
CA PRO A 80 -5.73 -17.34 -8.14
C PRO A 80 -7.22 -17.63 -7.98
N VAL A 81 -7.91 -16.92 -7.08
CA VAL A 81 -9.36 -17.09 -6.84
C VAL A 81 -10.22 -16.19 -7.71
N CYS A 82 -9.63 -15.30 -8.52
CA CYS A 82 -10.38 -14.33 -9.31
C CYS A 82 -10.78 -14.90 -10.68
N PRO A 83 -12.07 -15.17 -10.94
CA PRO A 83 -12.53 -15.72 -12.23
C PRO A 83 -12.48 -14.71 -13.39
N GLN A 84 -12.10 -13.46 -13.13
CA GLN A 84 -12.04 -12.37 -14.13
C GLN A 84 -10.64 -11.77 -14.24
N GLU A 85 -9.66 -12.34 -13.52
CA GLU A 85 -8.26 -11.93 -13.60
C GLU A 85 -8.05 -10.42 -13.38
N VAL A 86 -8.85 -9.83 -12.48
CA VAL A 86 -8.87 -8.38 -12.22
C VAL A 86 -7.55 -7.86 -11.63
N GLY A 87 -6.80 -8.69 -10.91
CA GLY A 87 -5.49 -8.29 -10.38
C GLY A 87 -5.55 -7.27 -9.22
N PHE A 88 -6.38 -7.49 -8.20
CA PHE A 88 -6.55 -6.53 -7.07
C PHE A 88 -5.23 -6.08 -6.42
N ALA A 89 -4.28 -6.99 -6.24
CA ALA A 89 -2.99 -6.68 -5.61
C ALA A 89 -2.17 -5.64 -6.40
N ASP A 90 -2.35 -5.60 -7.71
CA ASP A 90 -1.70 -4.66 -8.62
C ASP A 90 -2.51 -3.34 -8.65
N ILE A 91 -3.85 -3.43 -8.73
CA ILE A 91 -4.76 -2.26 -8.67
C ILE A 91 -4.52 -1.41 -7.43
N ILE A 92 -4.42 -2.01 -6.24
CA ILE A 92 -4.22 -1.23 -5.02
C ILE A 92 -2.87 -0.49 -5.01
N GLY A 93 -1.83 -1.07 -5.63
CA GLY A 93 -0.56 -0.39 -5.85
C GLY A 93 -0.69 0.79 -6.82
N ALA A 94 -1.46 0.62 -7.90
CA ALA A 94 -1.77 1.70 -8.83
C ALA A 94 -2.51 2.86 -8.14
N VAL A 95 -3.50 2.55 -7.29
CA VAL A 95 -4.26 3.56 -6.53
C VAL A 95 -3.37 4.25 -5.48
N ALA A 96 -2.51 3.50 -4.78
CA ALA A 96 -1.55 4.06 -3.82
C ALA A 96 -0.59 5.06 -4.48
N LYS A 97 -0.08 4.73 -5.67
CA LYS A 97 0.73 5.63 -6.48
C LYS A 97 -0.04 6.89 -6.92
N LEU A 98 -1.31 6.74 -7.31
CA LEU A 98 -2.18 7.88 -7.62
C LEU A 98 -2.39 8.81 -6.42
N ALA A 99 -2.56 8.25 -5.21
CA ALA A 99 -2.74 9.03 -3.99
C ALA A 99 -1.55 9.95 -3.72
N LEU A 100 -0.32 9.44 -3.89
CA LEU A 100 0.91 10.23 -3.80
C LEU A 100 1.04 11.25 -4.94
N LYS A 101 0.82 10.83 -6.19
CA LYS A 101 0.90 11.71 -7.38
C LYS A 101 -0.05 12.89 -7.31
N LYS A 102 -1.25 12.69 -6.73
CA LYS A 102 -2.27 13.72 -6.54
C LYS A 102 -2.12 14.49 -5.22
N GLY A 103 -1.16 14.14 -4.37
CA GLY A 103 -0.89 14.84 -3.11
C GLY A 103 -1.92 14.61 -2.00
N TYR A 104 -2.70 13.54 -2.05
CA TYR A 104 -3.62 13.17 -0.96
C TYR A 104 -2.86 12.67 0.28
N VAL A 105 -1.68 12.10 0.05
CA VAL A 105 -0.73 11.68 1.07
C VAL A 105 0.68 12.08 0.65
N THR A 106 1.57 12.30 1.62
CA THR A 106 2.98 12.61 1.37
C THR A 106 3.89 11.46 1.81
N ARG A 107 5.14 11.47 1.35
CA ARG A 107 6.13 10.45 1.74
C ARG A 107 6.37 10.47 3.25
N GLU A 108 6.47 11.67 3.81
CA GLU A 108 6.72 11.90 5.23
C GLU A 108 5.58 11.37 6.09
N GLN A 109 4.33 11.53 5.63
CA GLN A 109 3.16 10.97 6.31
C GLN A 109 3.22 9.43 6.33
N LEU A 110 3.50 8.78 5.20
CA LEU A 110 3.57 7.32 5.14
C LEU A 110 4.65 6.75 6.05
N VAL A 111 5.83 7.37 6.08
CA VAL A 111 6.91 6.98 7.00
C VAL A 111 6.51 7.24 8.45
N ALA A 112 5.94 8.42 8.76
CA ALA A 112 5.49 8.77 10.10
C ALA A 112 4.46 7.80 10.67
N LYS A 113 3.57 7.28 9.81
CA LYS A 113 2.52 6.31 10.14
C LYS A 113 2.97 4.85 10.15
N GLY A 114 4.25 4.57 9.92
CA GLY A 114 4.76 3.20 9.84
C GLY A 114 4.29 2.41 8.61
N LYS A 115 3.84 3.09 7.55
CA LYS A 115 3.37 2.47 6.30
C LYS A 115 4.49 2.30 5.26
N ALA A 116 5.65 2.89 5.49
CA ALA A 116 6.83 2.69 4.66
C ALA A 116 8.13 2.81 5.49
N ALA A 117 9.16 2.10 5.06
CA ALA A 117 10.51 2.19 5.62
C ALA A 117 11.30 3.33 4.94
N GLU A 118 12.18 3.98 5.70
CA GLU A 118 13.02 5.08 5.25
C GLU A 118 14.51 4.77 5.50
N VAL A 119 15.39 5.21 4.59
CA VAL A 119 16.84 5.03 4.71
C VAL A 119 17.49 6.34 5.17
N GLN A 120 18.22 6.27 6.29
CA GLN A 120 19.16 7.28 6.75
C GLN A 120 20.40 7.27 5.86
N ARG A 121 20.51 8.28 5.00
CA ARG A 121 21.49 8.31 3.90
C ARG A 121 22.93 8.33 4.40
N ASP A 122 23.18 9.01 5.51
CA ASP A 122 24.47 9.18 6.18
C ASP A 122 25.01 7.89 6.83
N LEU A 123 24.12 6.97 7.20
CA LEU A 123 24.48 5.68 7.78
C LEU A 123 24.61 4.55 6.73
N CYS A 124 24.11 4.77 5.52
CA CYS A 124 24.07 3.73 4.49
C CYS A 124 25.48 3.39 3.97
N VAL A 125 25.89 2.13 4.14
CA VAL A 125 27.18 1.61 3.65
C VAL A 125 27.09 0.88 2.30
N SER A 126 25.98 1.04 1.57
CA SER A 126 25.80 0.51 0.21
C SER A 126 26.00 -1.02 0.05
N CYS A 127 25.76 -1.81 1.10
CA CYS A 127 25.98 -3.27 1.11
C CYS A 127 24.97 -4.10 0.29
N LEU A 128 23.90 -3.46 -0.21
CA LEU A 128 22.81 -4.08 -0.99
C LEU A 128 21.99 -5.16 -0.27
N THR A 129 22.15 -5.34 1.05
CA THR A 129 21.37 -6.33 1.80
C THR A 129 19.86 -6.06 1.66
N CYS A 130 19.43 -4.81 1.83
CA CYS A 130 18.01 -4.43 1.67
C CYS A 130 17.45 -4.77 0.27
N VAL A 131 18.24 -4.61 -0.80
CA VAL A 131 17.87 -4.98 -2.17
C VAL A 131 17.68 -6.49 -2.31
N ARG A 132 18.57 -7.27 -1.69
CA ARG A 132 18.55 -8.75 -1.77
C ARG A 132 17.45 -9.39 -0.94
N VAL A 133 17.14 -8.84 0.23
CA VAL A 133 16.21 -9.46 1.19
C VAL A 133 14.76 -9.04 0.96
N CYS A 134 14.49 -7.97 0.19
CA CYS A 134 13.14 -7.51 -0.05
C CYS A 134 12.37 -8.49 -0.95
N PRO A 135 11.27 -9.11 -0.48
CA PRO A 135 10.48 -10.05 -1.29
C PRO A 135 9.81 -9.40 -2.51
N TRP A 136 9.67 -8.08 -2.50
CA TRP A 136 9.03 -7.28 -3.55
C TRP A 136 10.02 -6.48 -4.40
N SER A 137 11.33 -6.62 -4.16
CA SER A 137 12.39 -5.94 -4.93
C SER A 137 12.25 -4.41 -4.99
N ILE A 138 11.83 -3.80 -3.88
CA ILE A 138 11.52 -2.36 -3.79
C ILE A 138 12.78 -1.49 -3.60
N PRO A 139 13.71 -1.81 -2.67
CA PRO A 139 14.88 -0.98 -2.47
C PRO A 139 15.77 -0.94 -3.72
N LYS A 140 16.27 0.23 -4.07
CA LYS A 140 17.21 0.46 -5.17
C LYS A 140 18.37 1.30 -4.71
N ILE A 141 19.45 1.34 -5.50
CA ILE A 141 20.58 2.24 -5.26
C ILE A 141 20.45 3.44 -6.17
N ASP A 142 20.50 4.64 -5.60
CA ASP A 142 20.49 5.87 -6.36
C ASP A 142 21.88 6.22 -6.92
N GLY A 143 21.97 7.31 -7.69
CA GLY A 143 23.23 7.75 -8.30
C GLY A 143 24.33 8.14 -7.30
N GLY A 144 23.99 8.35 -6.02
CA GLY A 144 24.93 8.60 -4.93
C GLY A 144 25.40 7.34 -4.21
N GLY A 145 24.99 6.15 -4.67
CA GLY A 145 25.33 4.89 -4.02
C GLY A 145 24.48 4.59 -2.79
N VAL A 146 23.45 5.39 -2.49
CA VAL A 146 22.62 5.23 -1.29
C VAL A 146 21.38 4.40 -1.61
N ALA A 147 20.98 3.52 -0.69
CA ALA A 147 19.73 2.80 -0.80
C ALA A 147 18.53 3.75 -0.66
N VAL A 148 17.57 3.63 -1.57
CA VAL A 148 16.30 4.35 -1.57
C VAL A 148 15.15 3.36 -1.60
N ILE A 149 14.08 3.65 -0.87
CA ILE A 149 12.87 2.82 -0.79
C ILE A 149 11.70 3.66 -1.30
N GLU A 150 11.04 3.20 -2.37
CA GLU A 150 9.84 3.85 -2.90
C GLU A 150 8.64 3.56 -1.99
N VAL A 151 8.13 4.61 -1.33
CA VAL A 151 7.11 4.50 -0.29
C VAL A 151 5.76 4.02 -0.83
N GLU A 152 5.43 4.31 -2.09
CA GLU A 152 4.19 3.88 -2.76
C GLU A 152 4.05 2.37 -2.88
N THR A 153 5.16 1.65 -2.89
CA THR A 153 5.19 0.19 -3.13
C THR A 153 5.65 -0.59 -1.91
N CYS A 154 6.25 0.09 -0.92
CA CYS A 154 6.66 -0.46 0.35
C CYS A 154 5.50 -1.18 1.06
N ARG A 155 5.75 -2.40 1.53
CA ARG A 155 4.78 -3.20 2.30
C ARG A 155 5.00 -3.16 3.79
N ALA A 156 5.88 -2.27 4.27
CA ALA A 156 6.23 -2.09 5.68
C ALA A 156 6.55 -3.40 6.44
N CYS A 157 7.11 -4.41 5.77
CA CYS A 157 7.35 -5.73 6.38
C CYS A 157 8.48 -5.77 7.42
N GLY A 158 9.34 -4.74 7.48
CA GLY A 158 10.46 -4.66 8.42
C GLY A 158 11.69 -5.53 8.10
N ILE A 159 11.67 -6.44 7.11
CA ILE A 159 12.81 -7.33 6.81
C ILE A 159 14.10 -6.53 6.54
N CYS A 160 14.03 -5.47 5.74
CA CYS A 160 15.21 -4.65 5.45
C CYS A 160 15.74 -3.90 6.70
N VAL A 161 14.89 -3.58 7.66
CA VAL A 161 15.28 -2.95 8.92
C VAL A 161 16.06 -3.95 9.78
N ALA A 162 15.51 -5.16 9.95
CA ALA A 162 16.13 -6.22 10.74
C ALA A 162 17.49 -6.67 10.15
N GLU A 163 17.60 -6.70 8.82
CA GLU A 163 18.79 -7.19 8.14
C GLU A 163 19.84 -6.10 7.85
N CYS A 164 19.58 -4.82 8.16
CA CYS A 164 20.52 -3.75 7.84
C CYS A 164 21.74 -3.79 8.77
N PRO A 165 22.96 -4.15 8.29
CA PRO A 165 24.13 -4.24 9.17
C PRO A 165 24.58 -2.89 9.70
N ALA A 166 24.25 -1.79 9.00
CA ALA A 166 24.56 -0.43 9.40
C ALA A 166 23.43 0.24 10.20
N GLN A 167 22.32 -0.47 10.44
CA GLN A 167 21.12 0.07 11.12
C GLN A 167 20.61 1.39 10.48
N ALA A 168 20.83 1.54 9.18
CA ALA A 168 20.52 2.74 8.41
C ALA A 168 19.05 2.82 7.97
N ILE A 169 18.21 1.84 8.28
CA ILE A 169 16.83 1.78 7.80
C ILE A 169 15.89 1.81 8.99
N VAL A 170 14.90 2.70 8.93
CA VAL A 170 13.91 2.91 10.00
C VAL A 170 12.54 2.56 9.47
N LEU A 171 11.77 1.84 10.29
CA LEU A 171 10.33 1.69 10.14
C LEU A 171 9.70 2.11 11.47
N LYS A 172 8.90 3.17 11.46
CA LYS A 172 8.23 3.66 12.65
C LYS A 172 7.08 2.71 13.02
N GLU A 173 6.77 2.62 14.31
CA GLU A 173 5.60 1.89 14.80
C GLU A 173 4.34 2.43 14.13
N SER A 174 3.42 1.55 13.73
CA SER A 174 2.20 2.02 13.08
C SER A 174 1.36 2.86 14.06
N GLU A 175 0.63 3.84 13.55
CA GLU A 175 -0.30 4.61 14.41
C GLU A 175 -1.36 3.69 15.02
N ASP A 176 -1.80 2.67 14.27
CA ASP A 176 -2.79 1.70 14.70
C ASP A 176 -2.30 0.89 15.91
N GLU A 177 -1.06 0.37 15.86
CA GLU A 177 -0.42 -0.32 16.98
C GLU A 177 -0.22 0.61 18.18
N ARG A 178 0.22 1.85 17.96
CA ARG A 178 0.37 2.85 19.03
C ARG A 178 -0.95 3.14 19.73
N LEU A 179 -2.04 3.22 19.00
CA LEU A 179 -3.39 3.44 19.55
C LEU A 179 -3.86 2.21 20.34
N ILE A 180 -3.64 1.00 19.85
CA ILE A 180 -4.00 -0.24 20.55
C ILE A 180 -3.19 -0.38 21.85
N ALA A 181 -1.87 -0.15 21.78
CA ALA A 181 -0.97 -0.19 22.94
C ALA A 181 -1.35 0.88 23.98
N ALA A 182 -1.73 2.09 23.55
CA ALA A 182 -2.22 3.14 24.44
C ALA A 182 -3.53 2.77 25.14
N CYS A 183 -4.35 1.90 24.54
CA CYS A 183 -5.58 1.39 25.16
C CYS A 183 -5.33 0.24 26.16
N GLY A 184 -4.08 -0.22 26.32
CA GLY A 184 -3.75 -1.33 27.22
C GLY A 184 -4.26 -2.70 26.75
N MET A 185 -4.58 -2.83 25.45
CA MET A 185 -4.88 -4.12 24.84
C MET A 185 -3.58 -4.74 24.33
N PRO A 186 -3.27 -6.00 24.71
CA PRO A 186 -2.05 -6.70 24.29
C PRO A 186 -2.05 -7.07 22.81
#